data_AF-A0A930T8A2-F1
#
_entry.id   AF-A0A930T8A2-F1
#
_cell.length_a   1.000
_cell.length_b   1.000
_cell.length_c   1.000
_cell.angle_alpha   90.00
_cell.angle_beta   90.00
_cell.angle_gamma   90.00
#
_symmetry.space_group_name_H-M   'P 1'
#
loop_
_entity.id
_entity.type
_entity.pdbx_description
1 polymer ?
#
loop_
_entity_poly.entity_id
_entity_poly.type
_entity_poly.pdbx_seq_one_letter_code
_entity_poly.pdbx_strand_id
1 'polypeptide(L)'
;MSTTKNILNLSLVGFSISVLAASTIGFFYSPSAVQAQKSQRPTVARVTQLSNGDLACYITLVDSKGKKHNSIVGGFDFCAKPKTYLNKRVRLTYGQMRINDCQSAEPCGKTRVVTGIRKMQVIK
;
A
#
# COMPACT_ATOMS: atom_id res chain seq x y z
N MET A 1 -54.44 37.56 -3.98
CA MET A 1 -55.88 37.27 -3.84
C MET A 1 -56.01 35.90 -3.18
N SER A 2 -56.63 35.87 -2.00
CA SER A 2 -57.30 34.73 -1.33
C SER A 2 -56.55 33.40 -1.11
N THR A 3 -56.13 33.09 0.14
CA THR A 3 -56.82 32.26 1.19
C THR A 3 -56.51 30.75 1.01
N THR A 4 -56.10 29.92 2.00
CA THR A 4 -56.72 29.55 3.30
C THR A 4 -55.73 28.60 4.02
N LYS A 5 -55.20 28.89 5.22
CA LYS A 5 -55.58 28.45 6.59
C LYS A 5 -55.69 26.93 6.90
N ASN A 6 -54.86 26.53 7.89
CA ASN A 6 -55.06 25.61 9.02
C ASN A 6 -55.39 24.11 8.80
N ILE A 7 -54.73 23.25 9.59
CA ILE A 7 -55.34 22.56 10.75
C ILE A 7 -54.23 22.17 11.74
N LEU A 8 -54.40 22.62 12.99
CA LEU A 8 -53.69 22.18 14.18
C LEU A 8 -54.10 20.74 14.51
N ASN A 9 -53.15 19.90 14.91
CA ASN A 9 -53.45 18.83 15.86
C ASN A 9 -52.67 19.05 17.16
N LEU A 10 -53.46 19.34 18.18
CA LEU A 10 -53.11 19.52 19.57
C LEU A 10 -53.01 18.13 20.22
N SER A 11 -51.90 17.84 20.88
CA SER A 11 -51.86 16.82 21.94
C SER A 11 -50.89 17.26 23.02
N LEU A 12 -51.47 17.95 24.00
CA LEU A 12 -50.94 18.12 25.35
C LEU A 12 -50.99 16.77 26.05
N VAL A 13 -49.84 16.17 26.34
CA VAL A 13 -49.71 15.17 27.40
C VAL A 13 -48.36 15.35 28.09
N GLY A 14 -48.42 15.68 29.38
CA GLY A 14 -47.45 15.23 30.38
C GLY A 14 -46.19 16.08 30.58
N PHE A 15 -46.28 17.11 31.41
CA PHE A 15 -45.14 17.56 32.22
C PHE A 15 -44.85 16.48 33.27
N SER A 16 -43.67 15.86 33.19
CA SER A 16 -42.81 15.41 34.31
C SER A 16 -41.99 14.20 33.87
N ILE A 17 -40.72 14.37 33.54
CA ILE A 17 -39.67 13.45 34.00
C ILE A 17 -38.39 14.24 34.26
N SER A 18 -37.93 14.07 35.49
CA SER A 18 -36.77 14.65 36.12
C SER A 18 -35.44 14.08 35.61
N VAL A 19 -34.39 14.76 36.07
CA VAL A 19 -33.01 14.32 36.28
C VAL A 19 -32.07 14.49 35.08
N LEU A 20 -31.16 15.46 35.25
CA LEU A 20 -29.91 15.59 34.54
C LEU A 20 -29.12 14.27 34.68
N ALA A 21 -29.25 13.38 33.70
CA ALA A 21 -28.26 12.34 33.53
C ALA A 21 -26.96 13.04 33.10
N ALA A 22 -26.00 13.13 34.03
CA ALA A 22 -24.64 13.55 33.73
C ALA A 22 -24.06 12.54 32.74
N SER A 23 -24.15 12.86 31.45
CA SER A 23 -23.58 12.07 30.37
C SER A 23 -22.07 12.09 30.54
N THR A 24 -21.53 11.05 31.19
CA THR A 24 -20.11 10.76 31.12
C THR A 24 -19.82 10.47 29.65
N ILE A 25 -19.24 11.44 28.95
CA ILE A 25 -18.73 11.25 27.60
C ILE A 25 -17.54 10.29 27.75
N GLY A 26 -17.86 9.00 27.76
CA GLY A 26 -16.89 7.94 27.58
C GLY A 26 -16.33 8.10 26.17
N PHE A 27 -15.16 8.72 26.07
CA PHE A 27 -14.37 8.67 24.86
C PHE A 27 -13.92 7.22 24.67
N PHE A 28 -14.73 6.43 23.96
CA PHE A 28 -14.33 5.13 23.46
C PHE A 28 -13.23 5.36 22.43
N TYR A 29 -11.99 5.47 22.90
CA TYR A 29 -10.83 5.43 22.04
C TYR A 29 -10.69 3.98 21.56
N SER A 30 -11.38 3.65 20.46
CA SER A 30 -11.15 2.40 19.75
C SER A 30 -9.70 2.40 19.27
N PRO A 31 -8.81 1.56 19.82
CA PRO A 31 -7.49 1.41 19.22
C PRO A 31 -7.74 0.81 17.84
N SER A 32 -7.51 1.61 16.79
CA SER A 32 -7.42 1.07 15.45
C SER A 32 -6.23 0.11 15.47
N ALA A 33 -6.51 -1.19 15.58
CA ALA A 33 -5.49 -2.21 15.41
C ALA A 33 -4.98 -2.04 13.98
N VAL A 34 -3.82 -1.41 13.84
CA VAL A 34 -3.10 -1.32 12.57
C VAL A 34 -2.63 -2.74 12.27
N GLN A 35 -3.51 -3.53 11.65
CA GLN A 35 -3.17 -4.86 11.21
C GLN A 35 -2.13 -4.69 10.12
N ALA A 36 -0.88 -5.05 10.43
CA ALA A 36 0.24 -5.01 9.50
C ALA A 36 -0.09 -5.93 8.31
N GLN A 37 -0.72 -5.36 7.30
CA GLN A 37 -1.13 -6.10 6.11
C GLN A 37 0.16 -6.44 5.36
N LYS A 38 0.61 -7.70 5.52
CA LYS A 38 1.78 -8.24 4.82
C LYS A 38 1.54 -8.07 3.32
N SER A 39 2.13 -7.04 2.72
CA SER A 39 1.91 -6.71 1.32
C SER A 39 2.35 -7.90 0.46
N GLN A 40 1.38 -8.60 -0.10
CA GLN A 40 1.63 -9.75 -0.94
C GLN A 40 2.22 -9.27 -2.27
N ARG A 41 3.49 -9.64 -2.51
CA ARG A 41 4.18 -9.32 -3.76
C ARG A 41 3.63 -10.17 -4.90
N PRO A 42 3.48 -9.61 -6.12
CA PRO A 42 2.89 -10.33 -7.23
C PRO A 42 3.84 -11.38 -7.79
N THR A 43 3.36 -12.59 -8.06
CA THR A 43 4.14 -13.63 -8.74
C THR A 43 4.09 -13.51 -10.27
N VAL A 44 3.09 -12.78 -10.79
CA VAL A 44 2.97 -12.43 -12.21
C VAL A 44 2.60 -10.95 -12.31
N ALA A 45 3.35 -10.19 -13.11
CA ALA A 45 3.12 -8.76 -13.30
C ALA A 45 3.70 -8.28 -14.64
N ARG A 46 3.37 -7.05 -15.04
CA ARG A 46 4.03 -6.32 -16.12
C ARG A 46 5.11 -5.41 -15.54
N VAL A 47 6.31 -5.44 -16.11
CA VAL A 47 7.37 -4.49 -15.77
C VAL A 47 7.09 -3.17 -16.47
N THR A 48 7.00 -2.08 -15.70
CA THR A 48 6.74 -0.73 -16.26
C THR A 48 7.90 0.23 -16.09
N GLN A 49 8.86 -0.08 -15.21
CA GLN A 49 10.08 0.70 -15.05
C GLN A 49 11.22 -0.17 -14.54
N LEU A 50 12.43 0.13 -15.01
CA LEU A 50 13.69 -0.37 -14.51
C LEU A 50 14.58 0.85 -14.26
N SER A 51 15.03 1.02 -13.01
CA SER A 51 15.89 2.13 -12.62
C SER A 51 17.19 1.56 -12.07
N ASN A 52 18.31 1.83 -12.76
CA ASN A 52 19.62 1.47 -12.26
C ASN A 52 19.98 2.43 -11.14
N GLY A 53 19.75 2.04 -9.89
CA GLY A 53 20.09 2.86 -8.75
C GLY A 53 21.45 2.46 -8.18
N ASP A 54 21.86 3.15 -7.12
CA ASP A 54 23.18 2.94 -6.55
C ASP A 54 23.38 1.50 -6.08
N LEU A 55 22.45 0.97 -5.28
CA LEU A 55 22.66 -0.32 -4.60
C LEU A 55 22.04 -1.53 -5.30
N ALA A 56 21.11 -1.28 -6.22
CA ALA A 56 20.34 -2.33 -6.89
C ALA A 56 19.62 -1.82 -8.13
N CYS A 57 19.06 -2.75 -8.90
CA CYS A 57 18.03 -2.43 -9.87
C CYS A 57 16.68 -2.27 -9.15
N TYR A 58 16.06 -1.09 -9.26
CA TYR A 58 14.72 -0.84 -8.75
C TYR A 58 13.68 -1.04 -9.84
N ILE A 59 12.73 -1.93 -9.59
CA ILE A 59 11.76 -2.42 -10.57
C ILE A 59 10.36 -1.98 -10.17
N THR A 60 9.65 -1.36 -11.10
CA THR A 60 8.23 -1.04 -10.93
C THR A 60 7.40 -2.07 -11.69
N LEU A 61 6.39 -2.61 -11.01
CA LEU A 61 5.48 -3.62 -11.53
C LEU A 61 4.04 -3.14 -11.49
N VAL A 62 3.23 -3.64 -12.41
CA VAL A 62 1.77 -3.58 -12.33
C VAL A 62 1.24 -5.00 -12.36
N ASP A 63 0.52 -5.40 -11.32
CA ASP A 63 -0.06 -6.75 -11.23
C ASP A 63 -1.35 -6.91 -12.06
N SER A 64 -1.92 -8.11 -12.06
CA SER A 64 -3.15 -8.40 -12.81
C SER A 64 -4.38 -7.66 -12.32
N LYS A 65 -4.34 -7.09 -11.10
CA LYS A 65 -5.42 -6.26 -10.54
C LYS A 65 -5.19 -4.76 -10.83
N GLY A 66 -4.15 -4.43 -11.59
CA GLY A 66 -3.78 -3.04 -11.87
C GLY A 66 -3.05 -2.35 -10.72
N LYS A 67 -2.73 -3.05 -9.62
CA LYS A 67 -2.02 -2.45 -8.50
C LYS A 67 -0.55 -2.25 -8.86
N LYS A 68 -0.06 -1.02 -8.64
CA LYS A 68 1.33 -0.64 -8.86
C LYS A 68 2.18 -1.04 -7.64
N HIS A 69 3.31 -1.68 -7.89
CA HIS A 69 4.32 -2.02 -6.89
C HIS A 69 5.61 -1.32 -7.28
N ASN A 70 5.97 -0.27 -6.56
CA ASN A 70 7.14 0.56 -6.86
C ASN A 70 8.39 0.02 -6.16
N SER A 71 9.56 0.31 -6.74
CA SER A 71 10.87 0.15 -6.10
C SER A 71 11.15 -1.24 -5.54
N ILE A 72 10.70 -2.29 -6.24
CA ILE A 72 11.06 -3.66 -5.87
C ILE A 72 12.52 -3.89 -6.25
N VAL A 73 13.28 -4.35 -5.28
CA VAL A 73 14.72 -4.60 -5.41
C VAL A 73 14.98 -5.84 -6.27
N GLY A 74 15.95 -5.75 -7.19
CA GLY A 74 16.49 -6.85 -7.97
C GLY A 74 17.98 -6.67 -8.30
N GLY A 75 18.58 -7.66 -8.96
CA GLY A 75 19.97 -7.59 -9.40
C GLY A 75 20.17 -6.57 -10.54
N PHE A 76 21.39 -6.03 -10.64
CA PHE A 76 21.78 -5.08 -11.70
C PHE A 76 21.62 -5.65 -13.12
N ASP A 77 21.68 -6.98 -13.26
CA ASP A 77 21.50 -7.71 -14.51
C ASP A 77 20.11 -7.48 -15.15
N PHE A 78 19.08 -7.20 -14.35
CA PHE A 78 17.77 -6.82 -14.87
C PHE A 78 17.79 -5.45 -15.54
N CYS A 79 18.46 -4.48 -14.91
CA CYS A 79 18.61 -3.12 -15.44
C CYS A 79 19.54 -3.08 -16.67
N ALA A 80 20.45 -4.03 -16.83
CA ALA A 80 21.27 -4.19 -18.03
C ALA A 80 20.50 -4.75 -19.25
N LYS A 81 19.26 -5.25 -19.06
CA LYS A 81 18.46 -5.91 -20.12
C LYS A 81 17.06 -5.28 -20.29
N PRO A 82 16.95 -3.95 -20.48
CA PRO A 82 15.64 -3.31 -20.57
C PRO A 82 14.82 -3.79 -21.78
N LYS A 83 15.47 -4.08 -22.93
CA LYS A 83 14.81 -4.63 -24.12
C LYS A 83 14.13 -5.99 -23.86
N THR A 84 14.66 -6.76 -22.91
CA THR A 84 14.13 -8.08 -22.55
C THR A 84 12.95 -7.96 -21.59
N TYR A 85 12.98 -7.01 -20.66
CA TYR A 85 12.05 -7.00 -19.52
C TYR A 85 11.04 -5.86 -19.55
N LEU A 86 11.40 -4.67 -20.00
CA LEU A 86 10.52 -3.50 -19.97
C LEU A 86 9.26 -3.74 -20.82
N ASN A 87 8.11 -3.37 -20.27
CA ASN A 87 6.78 -3.59 -20.85
C ASN A 87 6.39 -5.06 -21.08
N LYS A 88 7.20 -6.03 -20.62
CA LYS A 88 6.87 -7.45 -20.71
C LYS A 88 6.09 -7.92 -19.50
N ARG A 89 5.23 -8.91 -19.74
CA ARG A 89 4.61 -9.70 -18.68
C ARG A 89 5.62 -10.76 -18.23
N VAL A 90 5.80 -10.88 -16.92
CA VAL A 90 6.83 -11.72 -16.33
C VAL A 90 6.28 -12.55 -15.17
N ARG A 91 6.85 -13.74 -14.99
CA ARG A 91 6.74 -14.54 -13.77
C ARG A 91 7.95 -14.24 -12.88
N LEU A 92 7.68 -13.97 -11.61
CA LEU A 92 8.63 -13.50 -10.62
C LEU A 92 8.84 -14.54 -9.53
N THR A 93 10.09 -14.73 -9.15
CA THR A 93 10.46 -15.49 -7.95
C THR A 93 11.26 -14.58 -7.03
N TYR A 94 10.86 -14.55 -5.76
CA TYR A 94 11.49 -13.74 -4.73
C TYR A 94 12.41 -14.59 -3.86
N GLY A 95 13.43 -13.95 -3.31
CA GLY A 95 14.30 -14.57 -2.33
C GLY A 95 15.20 -13.55 -1.65
N GLN A 96 15.98 -14.05 -0.69
CA GLN A 96 16.96 -13.23 0.00
C GLN A 96 18.10 -12.84 -0.94
N MET A 97 18.54 -11.60 -0.81
CA MET A 97 19.67 -11.05 -1.53
C MET A 97 20.50 -10.16 -0.62
N ARG A 98 21.81 -10.25 -0.80
CA ARG A 98 22.80 -9.42 -0.14
C ARG A 98 23.00 -8.15 -0.94
N ILE A 99 22.89 -7.00 -0.27
CA ILE A 99 23.08 -5.68 -0.86
C ILE A 99 24.06 -4.92 0.01
N ASN A 100 24.99 -4.22 -0.62
CA ASN A 100 25.94 -3.37 0.07
C ASN A 100 25.26 -2.08 0.53
N ASP A 101 25.66 -1.55 1.68
CA ASP A 101 25.03 -0.34 2.23
C ASP A 101 25.37 0.96 1.49
N CYS A 102 26.44 0.96 0.68
CA CYS A 102 26.89 2.16 -0.05
C CYS A 102 27.75 1.78 -1.28
N GLN A 103 27.98 2.75 -2.18
CA GLN A 103 28.83 2.62 -3.38
C GLN A 103 30.32 2.94 -3.16
N SER A 104 30.67 3.56 -2.03
CA SER A 104 32.01 4.09 -1.71
C SER A 104 32.75 3.27 -0.66
N ALA A 105 34.04 3.57 -0.49
CA ALA A 105 34.86 3.08 0.62
C ALA A 105 34.74 4.03 1.82
N GLU A 106 33.82 3.69 2.71
CA GLU A 106 33.89 3.92 4.17
C GLU A 106 33.16 5.08 4.89
N PRO A 107 32.52 4.77 6.05
CA PRO A 107 32.39 3.43 6.65
C PRO A 107 31.21 2.65 6.03
N CYS A 108 31.53 1.81 5.06
CA CYS A 108 30.64 1.01 4.24
C CYS A 108 31.13 -0.42 4.39
N GLY A 109 30.54 -1.13 5.34
CA GLY A 109 31.01 -2.45 5.72
C GLY A 109 29.88 -3.40 6.12
N LYS A 110 28.63 -3.00 5.92
CA LYS A 110 27.47 -3.81 6.29
C LYS A 110 26.71 -4.25 5.05
N THR A 111 26.72 -5.55 4.79
CA THR A 111 25.82 -6.17 3.83
C THR A 111 24.46 -6.34 4.50
N ARG A 112 23.40 -5.82 3.88
CA ARG A 112 22.02 -6.05 4.31
C ARG A 112 21.41 -7.19 3.53
N VAL A 113 20.66 -8.03 4.22
CA VAL A 113 19.84 -9.06 3.58
C VAL A 113 18.44 -8.49 3.36
N VAL A 114 18.03 -8.40 2.10
CA VAL A 114 16.68 -7.96 1.73
C VAL A 114 15.99 -9.03 0.91
N THR A 115 14.66 -8.99 0.86
CA THR A 115 13.91 -9.84 -0.08
C THR A 115 13.69 -9.07 -1.38
N GLY A 116 14.20 -9.62 -2.47
CA GLY A 116 14.08 -9.03 -3.82
C GLY A 116 13.78 -10.08 -4.88
N ILE A 117 13.70 -9.64 -6.14
CA ILE A 117 13.50 -10.52 -7.29
C ILE A 117 14.79 -11.29 -7.55
N ARG A 118 14.72 -12.62 -7.51
CA ARG A 118 15.82 -13.54 -7.85
C ARG A 118 15.72 -14.05 -9.28
N LYS A 119 14.50 -14.21 -9.78
CA LYS A 119 14.25 -14.67 -11.15
C LYS A 119 13.12 -13.86 -11.77
N MET A 120 13.34 -13.43 -13.01
CA MET A 120 12.37 -12.78 -13.85
C MET A 120 12.30 -13.53 -15.18
N GLN A 121 11.21 -14.25 -15.40
CA GLN A 121 10.97 -15.01 -16.62
C GLN A 121 9.89 -14.31 -17.44
N VAL A 122 10.20 -13.93 -18.68
CA VAL A 122 9.20 -13.40 -19.60
C VAL A 122 8.21 -14.51 -19.95
N ILE A 123 6.92 -14.21 -19.86
CA ILE A 123 5.84 -15.10 -20.25
C ILE A 123 5.09 -14.46 -21.43
N LYS A 124 4.69 -15.28 -22.38
CA LYS A 124 3.87 -14.87 -23.53
C LYS A 124 2.41 -14.76 -23.13
#